data_AF-A0A6M0BSM0-F1
#
_entry.id   AF-A0A6M0BSM0-F1
#
_cell.length_a   1.000
_cell.length_b   1.000
_cell.length_c   1.000
_cell.angle_alpha   90.00
_cell.angle_beta   90.00
_cell.angle_gamma   90.00
#
_symmetry.space_group_name_H-M   'P 1'
#
loop_
_entity.id
_entity.type
_entity.pdbx_description
1 polymer ?
#
loop_
_entity_poly.entity_id
_entity_poly.type
_entity_poly.pdbx_seq_one_letter_code
_entity_poly.pdbx_strand_id
1 'polypeptide(L)'
;MTGERNIQIGTGDYRETTINDQGSYVEGDYYNNSAEKQNLADAANEIQQLLEQLSQNNPTNTMTGNMKIAGEVIEKIETNPALMNRVFSALKAGGMSVFEYTLNHPAASFVIGALEEWKNTKN
;
A
#
# COMPACT_ATOMS: atom_id res chain seq x y z
N MET A 1 13.67 5.90 -55.27
CA MET A 1 14.41 4.63 -55.11
C MET A 1 14.24 4.18 -53.68
N THR A 2 13.29 3.28 -53.47
CA THR A 2 12.95 2.62 -52.20
C THR A 2 14.04 1.61 -51.84
N GLY A 3 14.78 1.89 -50.78
CA GLY A 3 15.73 0.93 -50.20
C GLY A 3 15.06 0.17 -49.07
N GLU A 4 14.58 -1.02 -49.38
CA GLU A 4 14.08 -1.99 -48.39
C GLU A 4 15.24 -2.38 -47.45
N ARG A 5 15.10 -2.07 -46.16
CA ARG A 5 16.05 -2.51 -45.13
C ARG A 5 15.43 -3.68 -44.39
N ASN A 6 15.82 -4.89 -44.79
CA ASN A 6 15.46 -6.13 -44.14
C ASN A 6 16.19 -6.22 -42.79
N ILE A 7 15.49 -6.03 -41.67
CA ILE A 7 16.10 -6.20 -40.33
C ILE A 7 15.62 -7.53 -39.76
N GLN A 8 16.48 -8.53 -39.89
CA GLN A 8 16.36 -9.82 -39.22
C GLN A 8 16.79 -9.63 -37.76
N ILE A 9 15.83 -9.50 -36.85
CA ILE A 9 16.12 -9.36 -35.42
C ILE A 9 15.96 -10.73 -34.75
N GLY A 10 17.10 -11.38 -34.53
CA GLY A 10 17.20 -12.54 -33.65
C GLY A 10 17.02 -12.08 -32.20
N THR A 11 16.12 -12.79 -31.50
CA THR A 11 15.99 -12.93 -30.04
C THR A 11 16.79 -11.97 -29.17
N GLY A 12 16.13 -10.97 -28.60
CA GLY A 12 16.63 -10.17 -27.49
C GLY A 12 15.91 -8.83 -27.41
N ASP A 13 15.13 -8.61 -26.35
CA ASP A 13 14.45 -7.35 -26.09
C ASP A 13 15.45 -6.27 -25.65
N TYR A 14 15.74 -5.30 -26.52
CA TYR A 14 16.45 -4.08 -26.15
C TYR A 14 15.53 -2.88 -26.40
N ARG A 15 15.11 -2.22 -25.31
CA ARG A 15 14.48 -0.89 -25.34
C ARG A 15 15.54 0.16 -25.01
N GLU A 16 15.94 0.90 -26.03
CA GLU A 16 16.84 2.05 -25.93
C GLU A 16 16.00 3.28 -25.57
N THR A 17 16.21 3.88 -24.39
CA THR A 17 15.51 5.13 -24.00
C THR A 17 16.47 6.30 -24.19
N THR A 18 16.35 7.01 -25.31
CA THR A 18 17.01 8.30 -25.50
C THR A 18 16.31 9.33 -24.60
N ILE A 19 16.95 9.70 -23.49
CA ILE A 19 16.46 10.76 -22.59
C ILE A 19 16.90 12.10 -23.17
N ASN A 20 15.98 12.83 -23.80
CA ASN A 20 16.05 14.27 -24.05
C ASN A 20 14.64 14.75 -24.42
N ASP A 21 13.83 15.21 -23.48
CA ASP A 21 13.15 16.52 -23.57
C ASP A 21 12.31 16.80 -22.31
N GLN A 22 12.35 18.06 -21.89
CA GLN A 22 11.63 18.59 -20.74
C GLN A 22 10.14 18.76 -21.07
N GLY A 23 9.30 17.94 -20.46
CA GLY A 23 7.85 18.12 -20.45
C GLY A 23 7.21 17.05 -19.61
N SER A 24 7.05 17.27 -18.31
CA SER A 24 6.39 16.31 -17.42
C SER A 24 4.88 16.38 -17.65
N TYR A 25 4.45 15.88 -18.81
CA TYR A 25 3.07 15.59 -19.12
C TYR A 25 2.55 14.61 -18.08
N VAL A 26 1.56 15.09 -17.32
CA VAL A 26 0.69 14.29 -16.47
C VAL A 26 -0.16 13.46 -17.41
N GLU A 27 0.32 12.29 -17.80
CA GLU A 27 -0.44 11.36 -18.62
C GLU A 27 -0.18 9.92 -18.17
N GLY A 28 -1.08 9.43 -17.33
CA GLY A 28 -1.56 8.06 -17.48
C GLY A 28 -0.54 6.95 -17.27
N ASP A 29 0.29 7.00 -16.23
CA ASP A 29 0.97 5.81 -15.73
C ASP A 29 -0.01 4.93 -14.95
N TYR A 30 -1.00 4.39 -15.67
CA TYR A 30 -1.70 3.14 -15.36
C TYR A 30 -0.73 1.94 -15.55
N TYR A 31 0.53 2.09 -15.11
CA TYR A 31 1.41 0.96 -14.96
C TYR A 31 0.91 0.19 -13.75
N ASN A 32 0.32 -0.95 -14.05
CA ASN A 32 0.42 -2.21 -13.33
C ASN A 32 1.67 -2.30 -12.42
N ASN A 33 1.68 -1.56 -11.31
CA ASN A 33 2.82 -1.48 -10.40
C ASN A 33 2.65 -2.65 -9.44
N SER A 34 3.14 -3.81 -9.88
CA SER A 34 3.15 -5.04 -9.09
C SER A 34 3.70 -4.79 -7.68
N ALA A 35 4.68 -3.88 -7.54
CA ALA A 35 5.25 -3.52 -6.26
C ALA A 35 4.27 -2.72 -5.37
N GLU A 36 3.47 -1.80 -5.91
CA GLU A 36 2.45 -1.07 -5.14
C GLU A 36 1.30 -1.98 -4.71
N LYS A 37 0.82 -2.85 -5.60
CA LYS A 37 -0.20 -3.86 -5.25
C LYS A 37 0.32 -4.85 -4.22
N GLN A 38 1.58 -5.24 -4.34
CA GLN A 38 2.25 -6.10 -3.36
C GLN A 38 2.39 -5.38 -2.01
N ASN A 39 2.81 -4.12 -2.01
CA ASN A 39 2.88 -3.29 -0.79
C ASN A 39 1.51 -3.14 -0.11
N LEU A 40 0.43 -3.03 -0.90
CA LEU A 40 -0.95 -2.97 -0.40
C LEU A 40 -1.38 -4.29 0.26
N ALA A 41 -1.19 -5.41 -0.43
CA ALA A 41 -1.51 -6.74 0.10
C ALA A 41 -0.67 -7.07 1.34
N ASP A 42 0.62 -6.76 1.32
CA ASP A 42 1.54 -6.99 2.42
C ASP A 42 1.19 -6.13 3.64
N ALA A 43 0.89 -4.84 3.44
CA ALA A 43 0.48 -3.96 4.54
C ALA A 43 -0.85 -4.39 5.16
N ALA A 44 -1.84 -4.75 4.33
CA ALA A 44 -3.13 -5.21 4.83
C ALA A 44 -2.99 -6.55 5.58
N ASN A 45 -2.18 -7.48 5.07
CA ASN A 45 -1.91 -8.75 5.74
C ASN A 45 -1.18 -8.57 7.08
N GLU A 46 -0.22 -7.65 7.15
CA GLU A 46 0.50 -7.39 8.40
C GLU A 46 -0.39 -6.71 9.45
N ILE A 47 -1.26 -5.77 9.04
CA ILE A 47 -2.26 -5.20 9.95
C ILE A 47 -3.27 -6.27 10.39
N GLN A 48 -3.72 -7.16 9.50
CA GLN A 48 -4.58 -8.29 9.85
C GLN A 48 -3.92 -9.19 10.92
N GLN A 49 -2.64 -9.51 10.75
CA GLN A 49 -1.90 -10.31 11.74
C GLN A 49 -1.78 -9.58 13.08
N LEU A 50 -1.52 -8.27 13.08
CA LEU A 50 -1.51 -7.48 14.31
C LEU A 50 -2.87 -7.52 15.00
N LEU A 51 -3.96 -7.35 14.25
CA LEU A 51 -5.32 -7.43 14.78
C LEU A 51 -5.61 -8.78 15.44
N GLU A 52 -5.23 -9.89 14.79
CA GLU A 52 -5.40 -11.24 15.34
C GLU A 52 -4.59 -11.47 16.61
N GLN A 53 -3.33 -11.02 16.64
CA GLN A 53 -2.45 -11.12 17.80
C GLN A 53 -2.98 -10.32 18.99
N LEU A 54 -3.38 -9.07 18.74
CA LEU A 54 -3.87 -8.17 19.77
C LEU A 54 -5.21 -8.62 20.34
N SER A 55 -6.03 -9.31 19.55
CA SER A 55 -7.34 -9.82 19.96
C SER A 55 -7.28 -11.05 20.86
N GLN A 56 -6.14 -11.71 20.96
CA GLN A 56 -5.96 -12.78 21.95
C GLN A 56 -5.99 -12.24 23.39
N ASN A 57 -5.56 -10.99 23.58
CA ASN A 57 -5.41 -10.37 24.90
C ASN A 57 -6.38 -9.21 25.14
N ASN A 58 -7.18 -8.83 24.14
CA ASN A 58 -8.07 -7.68 24.19
C ASN A 58 -9.50 -8.06 23.71
N PRO A 59 -10.56 -7.65 24.42
CA PRO A 59 -11.93 -8.00 24.07
C PRO A 59 -12.41 -7.24 22.83
N THR A 60 -12.69 -7.95 21.74
CA THR A 60 -13.14 -7.37 20.45
C THR A 60 -14.64 -7.05 20.39
N ASN A 61 -15.40 -7.44 21.42
CA ASN A 61 -16.83 -7.20 21.53
C ASN A 61 -17.18 -5.93 22.35
N THR A 62 -16.19 -5.13 22.73
CA THR A 62 -16.39 -3.89 23.49
C THR A 62 -15.76 -2.71 22.77
N MET A 63 -16.37 -1.53 22.91
CA MET A 63 -15.80 -0.28 22.40
C MET A 63 -14.37 -0.06 22.92
N THR A 64 -14.18 -0.17 24.25
CA THR A 64 -12.88 0.02 24.89
C THR A 64 -11.81 -0.95 24.38
N GLY A 65 -12.15 -2.23 24.20
CA GLY A 65 -11.19 -3.21 23.70
C GLY A 65 -10.82 -2.98 22.24
N ASN A 66 -11.78 -2.61 21.38
CA ASN A 66 -11.50 -2.26 19.99
C ASN A 66 -10.65 -0.99 19.87
N MET A 67 -10.91 0.03 20.68
CA MET A 67 -10.07 1.24 20.73
C MET A 67 -8.65 0.94 21.23
N LYS A 68 -8.51 0.06 22.23
CA LYS A 68 -7.20 -0.38 22.72
C LYS A 68 -6.42 -1.10 21.62
N ILE A 69 -7.05 -2.03 20.90
CA ILE A 69 -6.44 -2.70 19.74
C ILE A 69 -6.00 -1.67 18.70
N ALA A 70 -6.85 -0.71 18.36
CA ALA A 70 -6.49 0.33 17.38
C ALA A 70 -5.26 1.15 17.81
N GLY A 71 -5.21 1.59 19.08
CA GLY A 71 -4.05 2.29 19.62
C GLY A 71 -2.77 1.47 19.56
N GLU A 72 -2.83 0.20 19.95
CA GLU A 72 -1.69 -0.72 19.90
C GLU A 72 -1.21 -0.98 18.45
N VAL A 73 -2.13 -1.04 17.47
CA VAL A 73 -1.77 -1.12 16.04
C VAL A 73 -1.00 0.14 15.61
N ILE A 74 -1.49 1.34 15.94
CA ILE A 74 -0.79 2.58 15.60
C ILE A 74 0.59 2.64 16.25
N GLU A 75 0.72 2.25 17.52
CA GLU A 75 2.02 2.19 18.21
C GLU A 75 2.99 1.25 17.47
N LYS A 76 2.53 0.07 17.04
CA LYS A 76 3.35 -0.88 16.27
C LYS A 76 3.78 -0.35 14.92
N ILE A 77 2.91 0.41 14.25
CA ILE A 77 3.22 1.05 12.97
C ILE A 77 4.22 2.20 13.19
N GLU A 78 4.02 3.04 14.19
CA GLU A 78 4.89 4.18 14.50
C GLU A 78 6.30 3.74 14.95
N THR A 79 6.39 2.65 15.72
CA THR A 79 7.67 2.09 16.18
C THR A 79 8.41 1.25 15.13
N ASN A 80 7.77 0.93 13.99
CA ASN A 80 8.37 0.16 12.91
C ASN A 80 8.39 0.96 11.59
N PRO A 81 9.51 1.62 11.25
CA PRO A 81 9.62 2.45 10.04
C PRO A 81 9.32 1.70 8.73
N ALA A 82 9.64 0.41 8.65
CA ALA A 82 9.38 -0.40 7.47
C ALA A 82 7.89 -0.71 7.29
N LEU A 83 7.18 -0.97 8.40
CA LEU A 83 5.73 -1.12 8.39
C LEU A 83 5.04 0.21 8.10
N MET A 84 5.46 1.30 8.75
CA MET A 84 4.98 2.65 8.47
C MET A 84 5.03 2.99 6.98
N ASN A 85 6.19 2.81 6.34
CA ASN A 85 6.35 3.10 4.92
C ASN A 85 5.42 2.27 4.03
N ARG A 86 5.24 0.97 4.34
CA ARG A 86 4.33 0.10 3.59
C ARG A 86 2.87 0.51 3.77
N VAL A 87 2.45 0.81 5.00
CA VAL A 87 1.09 1.28 5.29
C VAL A 87 0.81 2.59 4.57
N PHE A 88 1.68 3.60 4.64
CA PHE A 88 1.46 4.84 3.90
C PHE A 88 1.47 4.67 2.38
N SER A 89 2.38 3.83 1.86
CA SER A 89 2.42 3.52 0.42
C SER A 89 1.14 2.83 -0.04
N ALA A 90 0.65 1.87 0.74
CA ALA A 90 -0.59 1.16 0.51
C ALA A 90 -1.80 2.11 0.57
N LEU A 91 -1.86 2.99 1.57
CA LEU A 91 -2.91 4.01 1.69
C LEU A 91 -2.89 5.00 0.52
N LYS A 92 -1.72 5.35 -0.02
CA LYS A 92 -1.59 6.22 -1.20
C LYS A 92 -2.04 5.52 -2.48
N ALA A 93 -1.74 4.22 -2.62
CA ALA A 93 -2.06 3.44 -3.82
C ALA A 93 -3.52 2.94 -3.87
N GLY A 94 -4.05 2.49 -2.73
CA GLY A 94 -5.36 1.83 -2.63
C GLY A 94 -6.42 2.57 -1.80
N GLY A 95 -6.04 3.63 -1.08
CA GLY A 95 -6.93 4.33 -0.15
C GLY A 95 -7.30 3.50 1.09
N MET A 96 -8.12 4.08 1.95
CA MET A 96 -8.62 3.43 3.17
C MET A 96 -9.62 2.29 2.87
N SER A 97 -10.36 2.39 1.77
CA SER A 97 -11.42 1.45 1.42
C SER A 97 -10.92 0.03 1.14
N VAL A 98 -9.69 -0.12 0.62
CA VAL A 98 -9.12 -1.46 0.41
C VAL A 98 -8.76 -2.11 1.74
N PHE A 99 -8.27 -1.34 2.73
CA PHE A 99 -8.05 -1.86 4.07
C PHE A 99 -9.36 -2.30 4.71
N GLU A 100 -10.44 -1.54 4.55
CA GLU A 100 -11.76 -1.94 5.06
C GLU A 100 -12.25 -3.27 4.49
N TYR A 101 -12.06 -3.49 3.19
CA TYR A 101 -12.46 -4.75 2.55
C TYR A 101 -11.53 -5.92 2.91
N THR A 102 -10.25 -5.66 3.14
CA THR A 102 -9.24 -6.71 3.35
C THR A 102 -9.13 -7.13 4.82
N LEU A 103 -9.33 -6.18 5.74
CA LEU A 103 -9.25 -6.43 7.18
C LEU A 103 -10.55 -7.06 7.68
N ASN A 104 -10.59 -8.39 7.72
CA ASN A 104 -11.72 -9.15 8.24
C ASN A 104 -11.63 -9.27 9.77
N HIS A 105 -11.90 -8.18 10.48
CA HIS A 105 -11.76 -8.13 11.94
C HIS A 105 -12.71 -7.14 12.63
N PRO A 106 -13.29 -7.44 13.82
CA PRO A 106 -14.21 -6.53 14.51
C PRO A 106 -13.62 -5.15 14.85
N ALA A 107 -12.31 -5.09 15.08
CA ALA A 107 -11.59 -3.84 15.37
C ALA A 107 -11.13 -3.09 14.09
N ALA A 108 -11.37 -3.61 12.88
CA ALA A 108 -10.85 -3.05 11.63
C ALA A 108 -11.27 -1.59 11.43
N SER A 109 -12.55 -1.25 11.61
CA SER A 109 -13.05 0.13 11.44
C SER A 109 -12.38 1.12 12.40
N PHE A 110 -12.01 0.67 13.61
CA PHE A 110 -11.30 1.50 14.58
C PHE A 110 -9.85 1.74 14.17
N VAL A 111 -9.18 0.69 13.68
CA VAL A 111 -7.81 0.82 13.12
C VAL A 111 -7.80 1.76 11.94
N ILE A 112 -8.77 1.66 11.02
CA ILE A 112 -8.86 2.53 9.84
C ILE A 112 -9.06 3.99 10.26
N GLY A 113 -9.96 4.26 11.20
CA GLY A 113 -10.14 5.60 11.75
C GLY A 113 -8.87 6.15 12.41
N ALA A 114 -8.18 5.32 13.19
CA ALA A 114 -6.92 5.71 13.83
C ALA A 114 -5.79 5.98 12.81
N LEU A 115 -5.70 5.19 11.74
CA LEU A 115 -4.76 5.40 10.64
C LEU A 115 -5.06 6.69 9.88
N GLU A 116 -6.33 7.01 9.68
CA GLU A 116 -6.76 8.25 9.03
C GLU A 116 -6.39 9.47 9.85
N GLU A 117 -6.69 9.45 11.15
CA GLU A 117 -6.30 10.50 12.08
C GLU A 117 -4.77 10.66 12.12
N TRP A 118 -4.03 9.56 12.27
CA TRP A 118 -2.58 9.60 12.29
C TRP A 118 -1.97 10.16 11.01
N LYS A 119 -2.46 9.76 9.83
CA LYS A 119 -2.05 10.34 8.55
C LYS A 119 -2.26 11.85 8.53
N ASN A 120 -3.39 12.34 9.06
CA ASN A 120 -3.68 13.77 9.13
C ASN A 120 -2.76 14.50 10.12
N THR A 121 -2.28 13.85 11.18
CA THR A 121 -1.29 14.45 12.11
C THR A 121 0.13 14.57 11.56
N LYS A 122 0.47 13.78 10.53
CA LYS A 122 1.82 13.76 9.91
C LYS A 122 1.91 14.63 8.63
N ASN A 123 0.79 15.15 8.14
CA ASN A 123 0.68 16.06 6.98
C ASN A 123 0.71 17.52 7.41
#